data_AF-A0A962NIG1-F1
#
_entry.id   AF-A0A962NIG1-F1
#
_cell.length_a   1.000
_cell.length_b   1.000
_cell.length_c   1.000
_cell.angle_alpha   90.00
_cell.angle_beta   90.00
_cell.angle_gamma   90.00
#
_symmetry.space_group_name_H-M   'P 1'
#
loop_
_entity.id
_entity.type
_entity.pdbx_description
1 polymer ?
#
loop_
_entity_poly.entity_id
_entity_poly.type
_entity_poly.pdbx_seq_one_letter_code
_entity_poly.pdbx_strand_id
1 'polypeptide(L)' 'MLHSIHAALRPGGELVVIDFRRVPGLSSPWVLGHVRGGEEQVIAEVEAAGFKLSERLGFMDSQYFLRFHRD' A
#
# COMPACT_ATOMS: atom_id res chain seq x y z
N MET A 1 5.02 13.10 -2.34
CA MET A 1 4.87 12.09 -3.41
C MET A 1 3.42 11.66 -3.61
N LEU A 2 2.71 11.13 -2.60
CA LEU A 2 1.33 10.64 -2.80
C LEU A 2 0.34 11.71 -3.29
N HIS A 3 0.38 12.91 -2.71
CA HIS A 3 -0.45 14.04 -3.15
C HIS A 3 -0.23 14.43 -4.63
N SER A 4 1.00 14.36 -5.14
CA SER A 4 1.28 14.66 -6.55
C SER A 4 0.79 13.56 -7.48
N ILE A 5 0.81 12.29 -7.03
CA ILE A 5 0.22 11.17 -7.77
C ILE A 5 -1.31 11.31 -7.81
N HIS A 6 -1.93 11.62 -6.67
CA HIS A 6 -3.37 11.86 -6.57
C HIS A 6 -3.81 12.97 -7.53
N ALA A 7 -3.11 14.11 -7.55
CA ALA A 7 -3.41 15.22 -8.43
C ALA A 7 -3.26 14.87 -9.94
N ALA A 8 -2.37 13.95 -10.29
CA ALA A 8 -2.09 13.56 -11.67
C ALA A 8 -3.05 12.50 -12.24
N LEU A 9 -3.68 11.68 -11.40
CA LEU A 9 -4.64 10.67 -11.85
C LEU A 9 -5.94 11.30 -12.34
N ARG A 10 -6.69 10.67 -13.24
CA ARG A 10 -8.05 11.11 -13.58
C ARG A 10 -9.03 10.69 -12.48
N PRO A 11 -10.23 11.33 -12.36
CA PRO A 11 -11.31 10.78 -11.55
C PRO A 11 -11.58 9.31 -11.91
N GLY A 12 -11.70 8.44 -10.91
CA GLY A 12 -11.79 6.98 -11.07
C GLY A 12 -10.47 6.28 -11.41
N GLY A 13 -9.34 6.99 -11.42
CA GLY A 13 -8.02 6.40 -11.61
C GLY A 13 -7.57 5.59 -10.39
N GLU A 14 -6.75 4.57 -10.63
CA GLU A 14 -6.29 3.66 -9.57
C GLU A 14 -4.83 3.88 -9.17
N LEU A 15 -4.54 3.65 -7.89
CA LEU A 15 -3.21 3.46 -7.36
C LEU A 15 -3.12 2.03 -6.80
N VAL A 16 -2.16 1.25 -7.30
CA VAL A 16 -1.86 -0.09 -6.79
C VAL A 16 -0.57 -0.04 -5.98
N VAL A 17 -0.62 -0.55 -4.75
CA VAL A 17 0.55 -0.66 -3.87
C VAL A 17 0.80 -2.13 -3.56
N ILE A 18 2.02 -2.57 -3.85
CA ILE A 18 2.51 -3.92 -3.55
C ILE A 18 3.81 -3.75 -2.77
N ASP A 19 3.84 -4.26 -1.54
CA ASP A 19 5.04 -4.21 -0.68
C ASP A 19 5.06 -5.43 0.24
N PHE A 20 6.20 -5.66 0.90
CA PHE A 20 6.37 -6.78 1.82
C PHE A 20 5.55 -6.59 3.09
N ARG A 21 4.99 -7.71 3.57
CA ARG A 21 4.46 -7.77 4.93
C ARG A 21 5.61 -7.58 5.91
N ARG A 22 5.41 -6.74 6.92
CA ARG A 22 6.39 -6.48 7.99
C ARG A 22 5.90 -7.08 9.31
N VAL A 23 5.98 -8.41 9.44
CA VAL A 23 5.44 -9.17 10.57
C VAL A 23 6.56 -10.03 11.19
N PRO A 24 7.00 -9.77 12.44
CA PRO A 24 7.98 -10.61 13.12
C PRO A 24 7.52 -12.07 13.18
N GLY A 25 8.42 -13.00 12.85
CA GLY A 25 8.12 -14.44 12.80
C GLY A 25 7.54 -14.93 11.46
N LEU A 26 7.06 -14.03 10.60
CA LEU A 26 6.64 -14.35 9.23
C LEU A 26 7.65 -13.81 8.20
N SER A 27 8.08 -12.55 8.37
CA SER A 27 8.96 -11.85 7.46
C SER A 27 10.44 -12.18 7.73
N SER A 28 11.25 -12.24 6.67
CA SER A 28 12.69 -12.45 6.82
C SER A 28 13.38 -11.29 7.54
N PRO A 29 14.55 -11.50 8.19
CA PRO A 29 15.30 -10.43 8.82
C PRO A 29 15.64 -9.27 7.87
N TRP A 30 15.90 -9.58 6.60
CA TRP A 30 16.13 -8.57 5.57
C TRP A 30 14.90 -7.68 5.38
N VAL A 31 13.70 -8.25 5.24
CA VAL A 31 12.45 -7.47 5.12
C VAL A 31 12.25 -6.59 6.36
N LEU A 32 12.40 -7.15 7.56
CA LEU A 32 12.18 -6.42 8.82
C LEU A 32 13.12 -5.21 9.00
N GLY A 33 14.33 -5.30 8.45
CA GLY A 33 15.32 -4.21 8.44
C GLY A 33 15.25 -3.28 7.23
N HIS A 34 14.57 -3.68 6.15
CA HIS A 34 14.52 -2.92 4.89
C HIS A 34 13.24 -2.08 4.76
N VAL A 35 12.08 -2.65 5.08
CA VAL A 35 10.80 -1.94 4.89
C VAL A 35 10.43 -1.10 6.11
N ARG A 36 9.94 0.12 5.85
CA ARG A 36 9.68 1.14 6.88
C ARG A 36 8.44 0.84 7.72
N GLY A 37 7.40 0.28 7.11
CA GLY A 37 6.08 0.14 7.72
C GLY A 37 5.40 -1.17 7.32
N GLY A 38 4.30 -1.48 8.00
CA GLY A 38 3.40 -2.57 7.62
C GLY A 38 2.24 -2.09 6.77
N GLU A 39 1.41 -3.04 6.32
CA GLU A 39 0.24 -2.80 5.46
C GLU A 39 -0.67 -1.67 5.98
N GLU A 40 -1.08 -1.73 7.24
CA GLU A 40 -1.99 -0.73 7.83
C GLU A 40 -1.41 0.69 7.88
N GLN A 41 -0.10 0.82 8.09
CA GLN A 41 0.55 2.13 8.06
C GLN A 41 0.54 2.71 6.64
N VAL A 42 0.77 1.86 5.64
CA VAL A 42 0.75 2.28 4.23
C VAL A 42 -0.67 2.63 3.79
N ILE A 43 -1.68 1.89 4.23
CA ILE A 43 -3.09 2.24 3.99
C ILE A 43 -3.38 3.64 4.54
N ALA A 44 -3.07 3.88 5.82
CA ALA A 44 -3.35 5.17 6.46
C ALA A 44 -2.65 6.35 5.75
N GLU A 45 -1.42 6.18 5.28
CA GLU A 45 -0.69 7.23 4.56
C GLU A 45 -1.26 7.51 3.16
N VAL A 46 -1.72 6.46 2.46
CA VAL A 46 -2.35 6.59 1.14
C VAL A 46 -3.73 7.24 1.27
N GLU A 47 -4.51 6.86 2.26
CA GLU A 47 -5.81 7.49 2.57
C GLU A 47 -5.65 8.95 2.99
N ALA A 48 -4.64 9.27 3.81
CA ALA A 48 -4.31 10.64 4.18
C ALA A 48 -3.94 11.53 2.98
N ALA A 49 -3.53 10.93 1.86
CA ALA A 49 -3.25 11.63 0.60
C ALA A 49 -4.49 11.80 -0.30
N GLY A 50 -5.67 11.34 0.12
CA GLY A 50 -6.95 11.53 -0.57
C GLY A 50 -7.46 10.32 -1.37
N PHE A 51 -6.73 9.22 -1.38
CA PHE A 51 -7.17 7.99 -2.00
C PHE A 51 -8.14 7.20 -1.11
N LYS A 52 -8.91 6.28 -1.70
CA LYS A 52 -9.78 5.37 -0.96
C LYS A 52 -9.44 3.93 -1.27
N LEU A 53 -9.25 3.11 -0.23
CA LEU A 53 -8.98 1.68 -0.41
C LEU A 53 -10.22 1.00 -1.03
N SER A 54 -10.03 0.31 -2.16
CA SER A 54 -11.08 -0.43 -2.84
C SER A 54 -10.93 -1.94 -2.68
N GLU A 55 -9.70 -2.47 -2.64
CA GLU A 55 -9.49 -3.91 -2.62
C GLU A 55 -8.20 -4.32 -1.90
N ARG A 56 -8.25 -5.47 -1.21
CA ARG A 56 -7.09 -6.22 -0.71
C ARG A 56 -7.05 -7.58 -1.40
N LEU A 57 -5.97 -7.89 -2.11
CA LEU A 57 -5.81 -9.16 -2.81
C LEU A 57 -4.85 -10.09 -2.05
N GLY A 58 -5.31 -11.31 -1.78
CA GLY A 58 -4.63 -12.28 -0.89
C GLY A 58 -3.87 -13.40 -1.60
N PHE A 59 -3.50 -13.24 -2.87
CA PHE A 59 -2.83 -14.30 -3.64
C PHE A 59 -1.30 -14.34 -3.50
N MET A 60 -0.72 -13.43 -2.71
CA MET A 60 0.72 -13.35 -2.46
C MET A 60 1.03 -13.74 -1.01
N ASP A 61 2.03 -14.60 -0.79
CA ASP A 61 2.38 -15.13 0.54
C ASP A 61 3.24 -14.15 1.38
N SER A 62 4.10 -13.37 0.75
CA SER A 62 5.04 -12.47 1.45
C SER A 62 4.76 -10.98 1.26
N GLN A 63 3.99 -10.59 0.24
CA GLN A 63 3.59 -9.22 -0.04
C GLN A 63 2.09 -9.04 0.15
N TYR A 64 1.69 -7.85 0.55
CA TYR A 64 0.30 -7.44 0.40
C TYR A 64 0.08 -6.80 -0.97
N PHE A 65 -1.17 -6.79 -1.42
CA PHE A 65 -1.60 -6.14 -2.65
C PHE A 65 -2.82 -5.29 -2.33
N LEU A 66 -2.69 -3.98 -2.51
CA LEU A 66 -3.73 -3.01 -2.22
C LEU A 66 -4.10 -2.24 -3.48
N ARG A 67 -5.39 -2.10 -3.75
CA ARG A 67 -5.91 -1.15 -4.74
C ARG A 67 -6.59 0.00 -4.03
N PHE A 68 -6.30 1.20 -4.53
CA PHE A 68 -6.98 2.41 -4.13
C PHE A 68 -7.53 3.10 -5.37
N HIS A 69 -8.62 3.84 -5.20
CA HIS A 69 -9.16 4.71 -6.23
C HIS A 69 -9.04 6.17 -5.81
N ARG A 70 -8.87 7.03 -6.81
CA ARG A 70 -9.13 8.46 -6.71
C ARG A 70 -10.61 8.69 -7.06
N ASP A 71 -11.32 9.39 -6.19
CA ASP A 71 -12.62 9.97 -6.53
C ASP A 71 -12.52 11.14 -7.53
#